data_AF-A0A7S4JYM3-F1
#
_entry.id   AF-A0A7S4JYM3-F1
#
_cell.length_a   1.000
_cell.length_b   1.000
_cell.length_c   1.000
_cell.angle_alpha   90.00
_cell.angle_beta   90.00
_cell.angle_gamma   90.00
#
_symmetry.space_group_name_H-M   'P 1'
#
loop_
_entity.id
_entity.type
_entity.pdbx_description
1 polymer ?
#
loop_
_entity_poly.entity_id
_entity_poly.type
_entity_poly.pdbx_seq_one_letter_code
_entity_poly.pdbx_strand_id
1 'polypeptide(L)'
;NISFTFPEPGLLDGIKSKGKAIIKMDRCTYTYPGRDKPTVRNITLQASLSSRVAVVGPNGAGKSTIIKMFCGETKPTEGTVWRHQNMRVAYVAQHAFHHLENHLDQTPNEYIQWRYSSGEDREANEQEARKMTKEEEDNLEKVHVIRNDDGTVEKRIIEALRSRRKTKRSYEYEVKWLNKSEENNSWIEREKLEEMGWGKMVQRLDQQEALRAGLASRPLTTKFVEKQLGDMGLEAEFATHSRIRGLSGGQKVKVVIAGAMWNNPHIL
;
A
#
# COMPACT_ATOMS: atom_id res chain seq x y z
N ASN A 1 24.43 23.73 0.60
CA ASN A 1 23.07 23.33 1.04
C ASN A 1 22.61 22.14 0.21
N ILE A 2 22.63 20.94 0.78
CA ILE A 2 22.08 19.76 0.12
C ILE A 2 20.55 19.86 0.23
N SER A 3 19.89 20.17 -0.88
CA SER A 3 18.42 20.15 -0.98
C SER A 3 17.96 18.77 -1.45
N PHE A 4 16.95 18.21 -0.81
CA PHE A 4 16.26 17.01 -1.29
C PHE A 4 14.91 17.40 -1.88
N THR A 5 14.49 16.72 -2.95
CA THR A 5 13.25 17.01 -3.68
C THR A 5 12.40 15.75 -3.76
N PHE A 6 11.24 15.74 -3.11
CA PHE A 6 10.32 14.61 -3.22
C PHE A 6 9.67 14.56 -4.61
N PRO A 7 9.40 13.36 -5.14
CA PRO A 7 8.70 13.22 -6.40
C PRO A 7 7.25 13.70 -6.26
N GLU A 8 6.71 14.24 -7.35
CA GLU A 8 5.31 14.64 -7.38
C GLU A 8 4.40 13.40 -7.44
N PRO A 9 3.35 13.32 -6.59
CA PRO A 9 2.38 12.25 -6.68
C PRO A 9 1.59 12.34 -7.99
N GLY A 10 1.23 11.17 -8.52
CA GLY A 10 0.30 11.09 -9.66
C GLY A 10 -1.07 11.70 -9.36
N LEU A 11 -1.84 11.95 -10.41
CA LEU A 11 -3.20 12.47 -10.28
C LEU A 11 -4.14 11.42 -9.67
N LEU A 12 -5.06 11.88 -8.83
CA LEU A 12 -6.13 11.05 -8.26
C LEU A 12 -7.46 11.40 -8.92
N ASP A 13 -8.08 10.40 -9.53
CA ASP A 13 -9.39 10.52 -10.17
C ASP A 13 -10.45 11.13 -9.23
N GLY A 14 -11.16 12.16 -9.69
CA GLY A 14 -12.20 12.80 -8.88
C GLY A 14 -11.69 13.66 -7.71
N ILE A 15 -10.36 13.81 -7.58
CA ILE A 15 -9.71 14.78 -6.69
C ILE A 15 -9.24 15.97 -7.53
N LYS A 16 -10.12 16.97 -7.66
CA LYS A 16 -9.82 18.20 -8.43
C LYS A 16 -9.09 19.27 -7.62
N SER A 17 -9.05 19.14 -6.29
CA SER A 17 -8.43 20.11 -5.38
C SER A 17 -7.56 19.40 -4.36
N LYS A 18 -6.38 19.96 -4.07
CA LYS A 18 -5.43 19.43 -3.09
C LYS A 18 -5.99 19.38 -1.66
N GLY A 19 -7.03 20.17 -1.35
CA GLY A 19 -7.68 20.20 -0.04
C GLY A 19 -8.76 19.12 0.16
N LYS A 20 -9.16 18.39 -0.88
CA LYS A 20 -10.13 17.30 -0.74
C LYS A 20 -9.46 16.12 -0.02
N ALA A 21 -10.12 15.62 1.02
CA ALA A 21 -9.61 14.48 1.77
C ALA A 21 -9.51 13.23 0.88
N ILE A 22 -8.36 12.57 0.93
CA ILE A 22 -8.04 11.34 0.19
C ILE A 22 -7.99 10.11 1.11
N ILE A 23 -8.00 10.35 2.42
CA ILE A 23 -8.12 9.35 3.47
C ILE A 23 -8.88 9.94 4.66
N LYS A 24 -9.76 9.13 5.26
CA LYS A 24 -10.58 9.51 6.41
C LYS A 24 -10.69 8.34 7.38
N MET A 25 -10.56 8.63 8.66
CA MET A 25 -10.93 7.75 9.76
C MET A 25 -12.17 8.36 10.42
N ASP A 26 -13.22 7.57 10.59
CA ASP A 26 -14.45 7.96 11.28
C ASP A 26 -14.63 7.09 12.51
N ARG A 27 -14.54 7.72 13.69
CA ARG A 27 -14.79 7.13 15.02
C ARG A 27 -14.04 5.80 15.25
N CYS A 28 -12.78 5.74 14.84
CA CYS A 28 -11.99 4.52 14.93
C CYS A 28 -11.55 4.22 16.37
N THR A 29 -11.87 3.02 16.85
CA THR A 29 -11.38 2.46 18.12
C THR A 29 -10.53 1.24 17.80
N TYR A 30 -9.42 1.06 18.52
CA TYR A 30 -8.58 -0.14 18.35
C TYR A 30 -8.09 -0.71 19.66
N THR A 31 -8.25 -2.02 19.79
CA THR A 31 -7.80 -2.84 20.91
C THR A 31 -6.87 -3.91 20.37
N TYR A 32 -5.65 -4.02 20.91
CA TYR A 32 -4.76 -5.12 20.56
C TYR A 32 -5.34 -6.46 21.05
N PRO A 33 -5.18 -7.56 20.29
CA PRO A 33 -5.58 -8.90 20.76
C PRO A 33 -4.99 -9.21 22.13
N GLY A 34 -5.81 -9.80 23.01
CA GLY A 34 -5.41 -10.13 24.38
C GLY A 34 -5.37 -8.95 25.36
N ARG A 35 -5.84 -7.76 24.96
CA ARG A 35 -6.08 -6.63 25.89
C ARG A 35 -7.57 -6.39 26.10
N ASP A 36 -7.94 -6.07 27.34
CA ASP A 36 -9.33 -5.73 27.68
C ASP A 36 -9.67 -4.27 27.39
N LYS A 37 -8.66 -3.40 27.27
CA LYS A 37 -8.84 -1.96 27.11
C LYS A 37 -8.35 -1.50 25.73
N PRO A 38 -9.16 -0.69 25.00
CA PRO A 38 -8.71 -0.06 23.78
C PRO A 38 -7.48 0.81 24.00
N THR A 39 -6.51 0.69 23.08
CA THR A 39 -5.31 1.52 23.04
C THR A 39 -5.65 2.95 22.64
N VAL A 40 -6.59 3.11 21.71
CA VAL A 40 -7.13 4.39 21.25
C VAL A 40 -8.63 4.26 21.00
N ARG A 41 -9.39 5.33 21.20
CA ARG A 41 -10.86 5.34 21.14
C ARG A 41 -11.37 6.52 20.33
N ASN A 42 -12.41 6.28 19.53
CA ASN A 42 -13.18 7.33 18.85
C ASN A 42 -12.32 8.32 18.03
N ILE A 43 -11.30 7.81 17.34
CA ILE A 43 -10.37 8.64 16.57
C ILE A 43 -11.04 9.01 15.24
N THR A 44 -11.20 10.31 15.01
CA THR A 44 -11.69 10.87 13.74
C THR A 44 -10.62 11.78 13.15
N LEU A 45 -10.14 11.47 11.95
CA LEU A 45 -9.07 12.23 11.31
C LEU A 45 -9.14 12.13 9.78
N GLN A 46 -8.63 13.14 9.08
CA GLN A 46 -8.60 13.13 7.62
C GLN A 46 -7.32 13.80 7.11
N ALA A 47 -6.85 13.36 5.95
CA ALA A 47 -5.75 14.02 5.24
C ALA A 47 -6.06 14.20 3.76
N SER A 48 -5.44 15.22 3.21
CA SER A 48 -5.53 15.70 1.82
C SER A 48 -4.11 15.84 1.25
N LEU A 49 -3.98 16.10 -0.05
CA LEU A 49 -2.67 16.33 -0.68
C LEU A 49 -1.98 17.61 -0.15
N SER A 50 -2.74 18.56 0.40
CA SER A 50 -2.21 19.76 1.06
C SER A 50 -1.86 19.57 2.54
N SER A 51 -2.21 18.43 3.13
CA SER A 51 -2.06 18.25 4.57
C SER A 51 -0.58 18.20 5.01
N ARG A 52 -0.30 18.84 6.13
CA ARG A 52 0.96 18.74 6.89
C ARG A 52 0.57 18.53 8.35
N VAL A 53 0.74 17.31 8.85
CA VAL A 53 0.19 16.90 10.14
C VAL A 53 1.31 16.35 11.00
N ALA A 54 1.39 16.81 12.24
CA ALA A 54 2.28 16.27 13.26
C ALA A 54 1.43 15.64 14.38
N VAL A 55 1.69 14.37 14.68
CA VAL A 55 1.05 13.68 15.81
C VAL A 55 1.97 13.78 17.02
N VAL A 56 1.62 14.65 17.96
CA VAL A 56 2.41 14.93 19.17
C VAL A 56 1.71 14.41 20.42
N GLY A 57 2.49 14.05 21.43
CA GLY A 57 1.97 13.54 22.71
C GLY A 57 2.96 12.61 23.41
N PRO A 58 2.65 12.16 24.63
CA PRO A 58 3.56 11.33 25.43
C PRO A 58 3.78 9.94 24.81
N ASN A 59 4.89 9.30 25.19
CA ASN A 59 5.17 7.91 24.81
C ASN A 59 4.08 6.98 25.38
N GLY A 60 3.66 5.99 24.59
CA GLY A 60 2.59 5.08 24.97
C GLY A 60 1.15 5.59 24.76
N ALA A 61 0.95 6.85 24.34
CA ALA A 61 -0.39 7.42 24.10
C ALA A 61 -1.17 6.84 22.90
N GLY A 62 -0.61 5.84 22.19
CA GLY A 62 -1.26 5.23 21.03
C GLY A 62 -0.98 5.92 19.68
N LYS A 63 -0.05 6.88 19.62
CA LYS A 63 0.32 7.59 18.36
C LYS A 63 0.67 6.63 17.22
N SER A 64 1.55 5.66 17.48
CA SER A 64 1.94 4.67 16.47
C SER A 64 0.75 3.79 16.08
N THR A 65 -0.17 3.49 16.99
CA THR A 65 -1.39 2.74 16.69
C THR A 65 -2.33 3.53 15.77
N ILE A 66 -2.46 4.84 15.97
CA ILE A 66 -3.21 5.72 15.06
C ILE A 66 -2.59 5.70 13.67
N ILE A 67 -1.26 5.86 13.57
CA ILE A 67 -0.54 5.85 12.30
C ILE A 67 -0.69 4.49 11.60
N LYS A 68 -0.56 3.37 12.33
CA LYS A 68 -0.77 2.02 11.79
C LYS A 68 -2.17 1.82 11.22
N MET A 69 -3.22 2.27 11.92
CA MET A 69 -4.58 2.25 11.38
C MET A 69 -4.72 3.15 10.15
N PHE A 70 -4.13 4.34 10.18
CA PHE A 70 -4.16 5.29 9.09
C PHE A 70 -3.43 4.79 7.84
N CYS A 71 -2.31 4.09 7.99
CA CYS A 71 -1.55 3.45 6.90
C CYS A 71 -2.17 2.10 6.49
N GLY A 72 -2.97 1.48 7.34
CA GLY A 72 -3.74 0.26 7.04
C GLY A 72 -3.05 -1.01 7.46
N GLU A 73 -2.07 -0.88 8.33
CA GLU A 73 -1.42 -2.00 8.96
C GLU A 73 -2.35 -2.71 9.96
N THR A 74 -3.34 -1.99 10.49
CA THR A 74 -4.30 -2.55 11.44
C THR A 74 -5.69 -2.07 11.12
N LYS A 75 -6.64 -3.00 11.01
CA LYS A 75 -8.06 -2.66 10.90
C LYS A 75 -8.56 -2.18 12.28
N PRO A 76 -9.30 -1.07 12.37
CA PRO A 76 -9.90 -0.69 13.64
C PRO A 76 -10.90 -1.75 14.10
N THR A 77 -11.06 -1.89 15.42
CA THR A 77 -12.06 -2.77 16.03
C THR A 77 -13.47 -2.19 15.86
N GLU A 78 -13.59 -0.87 15.89
CA GLU A 78 -14.84 -0.14 15.63
C GLU A 78 -14.57 1.08 14.75
N GLY A 79 -15.59 1.56 14.03
CA GLY A 79 -15.47 2.69 13.12
C GLY A 79 -14.93 2.29 11.74
N THR A 80 -14.64 3.27 10.89
CA THR A 80 -14.28 3.01 9.48
C THR A 80 -13.07 3.82 9.03
N VAL A 81 -12.25 3.20 8.18
CA VAL A 81 -11.16 3.88 7.47
C VAL A 81 -11.47 3.87 5.99
N TRP A 82 -11.80 5.03 5.44
CA TRP A 82 -11.99 5.21 4.01
C TRP A 82 -10.71 5.73 3.36
N ARG A 83 -10.40 5.20 2.17
CA ARG A 83 -9.25 5.62 1.36
C ARG A 83 -9.65 5.75 -0.10
N HIS A 84 -9.04 6.73 -0.75
CA HIS A 84 -9.10 6.80 -2.20
C HIS A 84 -8.36 5.60 -2.82
N GLN A 85 -9.00 4.91 -3.77
CA GLN A 85 -8.55 3.61 -4.29
C GLN A 85 -7.19 3.67 -4.99
N ASN A 86 -6.85 4.81 -5.61
CA ASN A 86 -5.55 5.01 -6.27
C ASN A 86 -4.52 5.71 -5.39
N MET A 87 -4.85 5.98 -4.12
CA MET A 87 -3.91 6.60 -3.20
C MET A 87 -2.79 5.60 -2.86
N ARG A 88 -1.58 6.13 -2.80
CA ARG A 88 -0.37 5.41 -2.40
C ARG A 88 0.16 6.05 -1.12
N VAL A 89 0.46 5.22 -0.13
CA VAL A 89 1.04 5.63 1.14
C VAL A 89 2.45 5.06 1.19
N ALA A 90 3.43 5.93 1.40
CA ALA A 90 4.75 5.52 1.83
C ALA A 90 4.76 5.59 3.36
N TYR A 91 5.31 4.57 3.99
CA TYR A 91 5.46 4.54 5.44
C TYR A 91 6.91 4.25 5.78
N VAL A 92 7.57 5.22 6.40
CA VAL A 92 8.95 5.09 6.86
C VAL A 92 8.93 4.78 8.36
N ALA A 93 8.82 3.49 8.68
CA ALA A 93 8.95 3.01 10.05
C ALA A 93 10.42 2.89 10.47
N GLN A 94 10.64 2.81 11.79
CA GLN A 94 11.93 2.35 12.33
C GLN A 94 12.36 1.00 11.75
N HIS A 95 11.41 0.11 11.44
CA HIS A 95 11.70 -1.19 10.81
C HIS A 95 12.26 -1.10 9.39
N ALA A 96 12.10 0.03 8.68
CA ALA A 96 12.66 0.18 7.35
C ALA A 96 14.21 0.09 7.35
N PHE A 97 14.84 0.43 8.47
CA PHE A 97 16.28 0.22 8.65
C PHE A 97 16.65 -1.26 8.78
N HIS A 98 15.80 -2.08 9.41
CA HIS A 98 16.04 -3.52 9.50
C HIS A 98 15.96 -4.22 8.13
N HIS A 99 15.04 -3.82 7.25
CA HIS A 99 15.02 -4.36 5.90
C HIS A 99 16.29 -3.97 5.13
N LEU A 100 16.74 -2.71 5.29
CA LEU A 100 17.99 -2.26 4.68
C LEU A 100 19.22 -3.05 5.21
N GLU A 101 19.23 -3.42 6.48
CA GLU A 101 20.27 -4.26 7.11
C GLU A 101 20.36 -5.67 6.53
N ASN A 102 19.28 -6.19 5.94
CA ASN A 102 19.32 -7.49 5.24
C ASN A 102 19.95 -7.37 3.83
N HIS A 103 20.21 -6.15 3.36
CA HIS A 103 20.69 -5.86 2.00
C HIS A 103 22.04 -5.14 2.00
N LEU A 104 22.83 -5.25 3.09
CA LEU A 104 24.10 -4.51 3.25
C LEU A 104 25.12 -4.79 2.14
N ASP A 105 25.05 -5.96 1.49
CA ASP A 105 25.96 -6.37 0.44
C ASP A 105 25.55 -5.90 -0.97
N GLN A 106 24.35 -5.33 -1.10
CA GLN A 106 23.87 -4.69 -2.33
C GLN A 106 24.26 -3.22 -2.36
N THR A 107 24.27 -2.65 -3.55
CA THR A 107 24.26 -1.19 -3.74
C THR A 107 22.85 -0.63 -3.46
N PRO A 108 22.71 0.65 -3.09
CA PRO A 108 21.40 1.30 -2.98
C PRO A 108 20.54 1.15 -4.24
N ASN A 109 21.19 1.18 -5.40
CA ASN A 109 20.53 1.01 -6.69
C ASN A 109 19.91 -0.40 -6.81
N GLU A 110 20.72 -1.44 -6.59
CA GLU A 110 20.27 -2.83 -6.61
C GLU A 110 19.17 -3.10 -5.58
N TYR A 111 19.27 -2.51 -4.39
CA TYR A 111 18.25 -2.64 -3.36
C TYR A 111 16.88 -2.08 -3.79
N ILE A 112 16.84 -0.88 -4.40
CA ILE A 112 15.58 -0.33 -4.92
C ILE A 112 15.05 -1.18 -6.08
N GLN A 113 15.93 -1.65 -6.97
CA GLN A 113 15.53 -2.57 -8.04
C GLN A 113 14.97 -3.89 -7.50
N TRP A 114 15.60 -4.48 -6.48
CA TRP A 114 15.11 -5.67 -5.80
C TRP A 114 13.72 -5.41 -5.20
N ARG A 115 13.58 -4.31 -4.44
CA ARG A 115 12.35 -3.93 -3.73
C ARG A 115 11.14 -3.82 -4.66
N TYR A 116 11.35 -3.38 -5.90
CA TYR A 116 10.28 -3.14 -6.88
C TYR A 116 10.26 -4.09 -8.08
N SER A 117 11.13 -5.11 -8.09
CA SER A 117 11.28 -6.05 -9.22
C SER A 117 10.00 -6.81 -9.59
N SER A 118 9.08 -7.02 -8.63
CA SER A 118 7.79 -7.68 -8.86
C SER A 118 6.68 -6.72 -9.32
N GLY A 119 6.99 -5.44 -9.56
CA GLY A 119 5.97 -4.41 -9.84
C GLY A 119 5.15 -3.99 -8.61
N GLU A 120 5.54 -4.45 -7.43
CA GLU A 120 4.97 -4.13 -6.12
C GLU A 120 6.08 -3.76 -5.15
N ASP A 121 5.74 -3.07 -4.06
CA ASP A 121 6.67 -2.82 -2.96
C ASP A 121 6.81 -4.08 -2.08
N ARG A 122 7.92 -4.83 -2.26
CA ARG A 122 8.17 -6.06 -1.49
C ARG A 122 8.21 -5.83 0.02
N GLU A 123 8.86 -4.76 0.46
CA GLU A 123 8.94 -4.45 1.89
C GLU A 123 7.56 -4.17 2.49
N ALA A 124 6.72 -3.46 1.75
CA ALA A 124 5.36 -3.20 2.21
C ALA A 124 4.56 -4.51 2.34
N ASN A 125 4.78 -5.48 1.44
CA ASN A 125 4.14 -6.80 1.46
C ASN A 125 4.66 -7.73 2.57
N GLU A 126 5.92 -7.57 2.98
CA GLU A 126 6.50 -8.33 4.10
C GLU A 126 5.92 -7.93 5.46
N GLN A 127 5.27 -6.77 5.56
CA GLN A 127 4.60 -6.34 6.78
C GLN A 127 3.51 -7.35 7.19
N GLU A 128 3.54 -7.78 8.45
CA GLU A 128 2.57 -8.73 9.04
C GLU A 128 1.11 -8.38 8.74
N ALA A 129 0.78 -7.09 8.71
CA ALA A 129 -0.54 -6.59 8.36
C ALA A 129 -1.04 -7.03 6.98
N ARG A 130 -0.13 -7.19 6.02
CA ARG A 130 -0.42 -7.55 4.64
C ARG A 130 -0.37 -9.06 4.41
N LYS A 131 0.25 -9.81 5.31
CA LYS A 131 0.17 -11.28 5.30
C LYS A 131 -1.27 -11.70 5.55
N MET A 132 -1.72 -12.73 4.85
CA MET A 132 -3.06 -13.27 5.04
C MET A 132 -3.14 -13.91 6.43
N THR A 133 -4.22 -13.68 7.16
CA THR A 133 -4.53 -14.46 8.35
C THR A 133 -5.11 -15.80 7.92
N LYS A 134 -5.05 -16.81 8.78
CA LYS A 134 -5.67 -18.11 8.51
C LYS A 134 -7.15 -17.99 8.13
N GLU A 135 -7.89 -17.12 8.82
CA GLU A 135 -9.30 -16.84 8.51
C GLU A 135 -9.47 -16.26 7.09
N GLU A 136 -8.58 -15.38 6.66
CA GLU A 136 -8.63 -14.81 5.31
C GLU A 136 -8.21 -15.83 4.25
N GLU A 137 -7.26 -16.72 4.55
CA GLU A 137 -6.90 -17.86 3.67
C GLU A 137 -8.09 -18.80 3.51
N ASP A 138 -8.75 -19.18 4.61
CA ASP A 138 -9.95 -20.01 4.61
C ASP A 138 -11.09 -19.33 3.80
N ASN A 139 -11.17 -17.99 3.81
CA ASN A 139 -12.13 -17.24 2.99
C ASN A 139 -11.86 -17.36 1.48
N LEU A 140 -10.62 -17.56 1.05
CA LEU A 140 -10.29 -17.71 -0.38
C LEU A 140 -10.82 -19.03 -0.96
N GLU A 141 -10.96 -20.05 -0.12
CA GLU A 141 -11.46 -21.38 -0.51
C GLU A 141 -12.99 -21.48 -0.45
N LYS A 142 -13.68 -20.42 -0.01
CA LYS A 142 -15.13 -20.44 0.14
C LYS A 142 -15.83 -20.58 -1.21
N VAL A 143 -16.82 -21.46 -1.20
CA VAL A 143 -17.73 -21.64 -2.32
C VAL A 143 -18.78 -20.53 -2.28
N HIS A 144 -18.84 -19.75 -3.35
CA HIS A 144 -19.84 -18.71 -3.56
C HIS A 144 -20.95 -19.20 -4.49
N VAL A 145 -22.18 -18.88 -4.13
CA VAL A 145 -23.36 -19.17 -4.95
C VAL A 145 -23.57 -17.99 -5.91
N ILE A 146 -23.41 -18.25 -7.20
CA ILE A 146 -23.57 -17.27 -8.27
C ILE A 146 -24.82 -17.60 -9.06
N ARG A 147 -25.66 -16.60 -9.28
CA ARG A 147 -26.84 -16.69 -10.15
C ARG A 147 -26.46 -16.12 -11.51
N ASN A 148 -26.56 -16.94 -12.54
CA ASN A 148 -26.29 -16.57 -13.92
C ASN A 148 -27.52 -15.87 -14.54
N ASP A 149 -27.29 -15.18 -15.65
CA ASP A 149 -28.34 -14.41 -16.37
C ASP A 149 -29.45 -15.31 -16.94
N ASP A 150 -29.15 -16.57 -17.21
CA ASP A 150 -30.09 -17.61 -17.62
C ASP A 150 -30.96 -18.16 -16.46
N GLY A 151 -30.79 -17.61 -15.25
CA GLY A 151 -31.51 -18.02 -14.04
C GLY A 151 -30.91 -19.25 -13.35
N THR A 152 -29.87 -19.88 -13.90
CA THR A 152 -29.19 -21.00 -13.27
C THR A 152 -28.37 -20.54 -12.07
N VAL A 153 -28.20 -21.44 -11.10
CA VAL A 153 -27.43 -21.18 -9.89
C VAL A 153 -26.25 -22.15 -9.84
N GLU A 154 -25.04 -21.59 -9.86
CA GLU A 154 -23.81 -22.36 -9.79
C GLU A 154 -23.03 -22.06 -8.51
N LYS A 155 -22.33 -23.07 -8.02
CA LYS A 155 -21.34 -22.94 -6.95
C LYS A 155 -19.97 -22.73 -7.58
N ARG A 156 -19.31 -21.63 -7.26
CA ARG A 156 -17.98 -21.28 -7.80
C ARG A 156 -17.03 -20.85 -6.70
N ILE A 157 -15.74 -21.10 -6.90
CA ILE A 157 -14.66 -20.63 -6.03
C ILE A 157 -13.87 -19.59 -6.82
N ILE A 158 -13.54 -18.46 -6.19
CA ILE A 158 -12.72 -17.44 -6.82
C ILE A 158 -11.26 -17.93 -6.82
N GLU A 159 -10.64 -17.93 -7.99
CA GLU A 159 -9.23 -18.28 -8.17
C GLU A 159 -8.34 -17.04 -8.02
N ALA A 160 -8.70 -15.94 -8.69
CA ALA A 160 -7.92 -14.71 -8.68
C ALA A 160 -8.74 -13.50 -9.09
N LEU A 161 -8.30 -12.30 -8.69
CA LEU A 161 -8.75 -11.04 -9.29
C LEU A 161 -7.78 -10.67 -10.42
N ARG A 162 -8.30 -10.38 -11.61
CA ARG A 162 -7.48 -10.18 -12.82
C ARG A 162 -7.29 -8.72 -13.17
N SER A 163 -8.39 -7.97 -13.20
CA SER A 163 -8.40 -6.57 -13.58
C SER A 163 -9.48 -5.82 -12.79
N ARG A 164 -9.52 -4.50 -12.94
CA ARG A 164 -10.59 -3.67 -12.40
C ARG A 164 -11.07 -2.67 -13.43
N ARG A 165 -12.34 -2.28 -13.36
CA ARG A 165 -12.93 -1.23 -14.18
C ARG A 165 -13.68 -0.23 -13.31
N LYS A 166 -13.68 1.02 -13.76
CA LYS A 166 -14.33 2.11 -13.06
C LYS A 166 -15.84 2.09 -13.32
N THR A 167 -16.63 2.24 -12.26
CA THR A 167 -18.08 2.50 -12.36
C THR A 167 -18.39 3.95 -12.01
N LYS A 168 -19.67 4.34 -12.00
CA LYS A 168 -20.08 5.71 -11.65
C LYS A 168 -19.69 6.11 -10.22
N ARG A 169 -19.64 5.16 -9.29
CA ARG A 169 -19.46 5.41 -7.85
C ARG A 169 -18.27 4.66 -7.22
N SER A 170 -17.75 3.61 -7.86
CA SER A 170 -16.73 2.74 -7.29
C SER A 170 -15.94 2.02 -8.41
N TYR A 171 -15.46 0.81 -8.11
CA TYR A 171 -14.83 -0.12 -9.02
C TYR A 171 -15.51 -1.49 -8.97
N GLU A 172 -15.49 -2.16 -10.11
CA GLU A 172 -15.75 -3.59 -10.22
C GLU A 172 -14.44 -4.30 -10.55
N TYR A 173 -14.32 -5.53 -10.08
CA TYR A 173 -13.15 -6.36 -10.28
C TYR A 173 -13.53 -7.59 -11.08
N GLU A 174 -12.67 -7.92 -12.03
CA GLU A 174 -12.80 -9.11 -12.85
C GLU A 174 -12.34 -10.32 -12.04
N VAL A 175 -13.28 -11.23 -11.83
CA VAL A 175 -13.11 -12.43 -11.01
C VAL A 175 -12.87 -13.62 -11.93
N LYS A 176 -11.68 -14.21 -11.83
CA LYS A 176 -11.36 -15.50 -12.42
C LYS A 176 -11.87 -16.61 -11.53
N TRP A 177 -12.74 -17.45 -12.08
CA TRP A 177 -13.30 -18.60 -11.37
C TRP A 177 -12.42 -19.84 -11.54
N LEU A 178 -12.24 -20.59 -10.46
CA LEU A 178 -11.46 -21.84 -10.46
C LEU A 178 -12.05 -22.84 -11.45
N ASN A 179 -11.19 -23.52 -12.21
CA ASN A 179 -11.56 -24.53 -13.21
C ASN A 179 -12.51 -24.06 -14.33
N LYS A 180 -12.65 -22.74 -14.54
CA LYS A 180 -13.41 -22.17 -15.65
C LYS A 180 -12.46 -21.39 -16.59
N SER A 181 -12.83 -21.28 -17.86
CA SER A 181 -12.12 -20.43 -18.84
C SER A 181 -12.28 -18.94 -18.49
N GLU A 182 -11.36 -18.09 -18.95
CA GLU A 182 -11.43 -16.62 -18.78
C GLU A 182 -12.71 -16.01 -19.40
N GLU A 183 -13.30 -16.67 -20.39
CA GLU A 183 -14.59 -16.27 -20.98
C GLU A 183 -15.75 -16.29 -19.97
N ASN A 184 -15.60 -17.03 -18.87
CA ASN A 184 -16.60 -17.12 -17.80
C ASN A 184 -16.30 -16.17 -16.64
N ASN A 185 -15.29 -15.30 -16.76
CA ASN A 185 -15.00 -14.30 -15.75
C ASN A 185 -16.22 -13.39 -15.55
N SER A 186 -16.43 -12.95 -14.31
CA SER A 186 -17.53 -12.03 -13.99
C SER A 186 -17.02 -10.81 -13.26
N TRP A 187 -17.73 -9.71 -13.39
CA TRP A 187 -17.43 -8.46 -12.72
C TRP A 187 -18.19 -8.40 -11.39
N ILE A 188 -17.46 -8.24 -10.29
CA ILE A 188 -18.04 -8.12 -8.94
C ILE A 188 -17.66 -6.77 -8.33
N GLU A 189 -18.61 -6.12 -7.70
CA GLU A 189 -18.39 -4.86 -6.98
C GLU A 189 -17.44 -5.02 -5.80
N ARG A 190 -16.69 -3.95 -5.51
CA ARG A 190 -15.76 -3.87 -4.38
C ARG A 190 -16.36 -4.34 -3.05
N GLU A 191 -17.50 -3.77 -2.67
CA GLU A 191 -18.12 -4.00 -1.35
C GLU A 191 -18.47 -5.47 -1.16
N LYS A 192 -19.04 -6.09 -2.20
CA LYS A 192 -19.36 -7.51 -2.21
C LYS A 192 -18.11 -8.39 -2.09
N LEU A 193 -17.00 -8.03 -2.73
CA LEU A 193 -15.73 -8.76 -2.56
C LEU A 193 -15.15 -8.60 -1.15
N GLU A 194 -15.24 -7.41 -0.56
CA GLU A 194 -14.82 -7.17 0.82
C GLU A 194 -15.65 -8.02 1.82
N GLU A 195 -16.97 -8.11 1.62
CA GLU A 195 -17.87 -8.98 2.39
C GLU A 195 -17.55 -10.48 2.22
N MET A 196 -17.12 -10.87 1.01
CA MET A 196 -16.67 -12.24 0.71
C MET A 196 -15.30 -12.57 1.32
N GLY A 197 -14.63 -11.63 1.99
CA GLY A 197 -13.31 -11.82 2.58
C GLY A 197 -12.14 -11.55 1.63
N TRP A 198 -12.40 -11.06 0.41
CA TRP A 198 -11.39 -10.76 -0.61
C TRP A 198 -10.79 -9.34 -0.50
N GLY A 199 -11.04 -8.64 0.62
CA GLY A 199 -10.63 -7.25 0.80
C GLY A 199 -9.13 -7.00 0.64
N LYS A 200 -8.26 -7.92 1.12
CA LYS A 200 -6.80 -7.81 0.91
C LYS A 200 -6.40 -7.95 -0.55
N MET A 201 -7.04 -8.86 -1.29
CA MET A 201 -6.77 -9.07 -2.72
C MET A 201 -7.24 -7.87 -3.55
N VAL A 202 -8.39 -7.30 -3.20
CA VAL A 202 -8.89 -6.04 -3.77
C VAL A 202 -7.88 -4.91 -3.56
N GLN A 203 -7.41 -4.72 -2.31
CA GLN A 203 -6.41 -3.70 -1.99
C GLN A 203 -5.09 -3.91 -2.73
N ARG A 204 -4.65 -5.16 -2.88
CA ARG A 204 -3.44 -5.51 -3.62
C ARG A 204 -3.58 -5.15 -5.10
N LEU A 205 -4.68 -5.52 -5.74
CA LEU A 205 -4.93 -5.20 -7.14
C LEU A 205 -5.06 -3.68 -7.36
N ASP A 206 -5.70 -2.97 -6.45
CA ASP A 206 -5.73 -1.50 -6.49
C ASP A 206 -4.32 -0.87 -6.44
N GLN A 207 -3.45 -1.40 -5.58
CA GLN A 207 -2.07 -0.95 -5.49
C GLN A 207 -1.31 -1.26 -6.78
N GLN A 208 -1.42 -2.47 -7.32
CA GLN A 208 -0.79 -2.83 -8.59
C GLN A 208 -1.21 -1.89 -9.73
N GLU A 209 -2.49 -1.58 -9.84
CA GLU A 209 -3.00 -0.67 -10.86
C GLU A 209 -2.53 0.78 -10.63
N ALA A 210 -2.52 1.23 -9.37
CA ALA A 210 -1.97 2.54 -9.01
C ALA A 210 -0.45 2.64 -9.26
N LEU A 211 0.27 1.52 -9.19
CA LEU A 211 1.70 1.41 -9.49
C LEU A 211 1.96 1.36 -10.99
N ARG A 212 1.23 0.55 -11.74
CA ARG A 212 1.32 0.49 -13.21
C ARG A 212 1.11 1.86 -13.85
N ALA A 213 0.12 2.61 -13.37
CA ALA A 213 -0.12 3.98 -13.80
C ALA A 213 1.07 4.93 -13.53
N GLY A 214 1.86 4.67 -12.47
CA GLY A 214 3.08 5.42 -12.15
C GLY A 214 4.32 4.94 -12.92
N LEU A 215 4.50 3.63 -13.05
CA LEU A 215 5.66 2.99 -13.70
C LEU A 215 5.74 3.28 -15.20
N ALA A 216 4.62 3.57 -15.86
CA ALA A 216 4.62 4.07 -17.24
C ALA A 216 5.50 5.32 -17.43
N SER A 217 5.65 6.13 -16.38
CA SER A 217 6.53 7.32 -16.38
C SER A 217 7.93 7.08 -15.81
N ARG A 218 8.16 5.92 -15.17
CA ARG A 218 9.36 5.64 -14.38
C ARG A 218 9.76 4.17 -14.44
N PRO A 219 10.49 3.74 -15.49
CA PRO A 219 10.94 2.37 -15.59
C PRO A 219 12.00 2.07 -14.52
N LEU A 220 11.99 0.84 -14.00
CA LEU A 220 12.93 0.36 -12.99
C LEU A 220 14.29 0.04 -13.63
N THR A 221 15.05 1.09 -13.95
CA THR A 221 16.40 0.98 -14.52
C THR A 221 17.41 1.68 -13.64
N THR A 222 18.68 1.28 -13.76
CA THR A 222 19.81 1.87 -13.01
C THR A 222 19.81 3.40 -13.07
N LYS A 223 19.56 3.97 -14.26
CA LYS A 223 19.54 5.44 -14.48
C LYS A 223 18.43 6.14 -13.69
N PHE A 224 17.21 5.60 -13.67
CA PHE A 224 16.09 6.23 -12.96
C PHE A 224 16.21 6.07 -11.44
N VAL A 225 16.75 4.94 -10.99
CA VAL A 225 17.04 4.67 -9.58
C VAL A 225 18.14 5.59 -9.06
N GLU A 226 19.24 5.73 -9.81
CA GLU A 226 20.31 6.67 -9.47
C GLU A 226 19.78 8.10 -9.41
N LYS A 227 18.95 8.52 -10.37
CA LYS A 227 18.31 9.84 -10.33
C LYS A 227 17.48 10.03 -9.05
N GLN A 228 16.68 9.04 -8.63
CA GLN A 228 15.91 9.13 -7.38
C GLN A 228 16.79 9.33 -6.17
N LEU A 229 17.88 8.55 -6.10
CA LEU A 229 18.82 8.60 -4.99
C LEU A 229 19.53 9.98 -4.97
N GLY A 230 19.89 10.50 -6.14
CA GLY A 230 20.38 11.85 -6.34
C GLY A 230 19.40 12.94 -5.89
N ASP A 231 18.12 12.82 -6.24
CA ASP A 231 17.06 13.74 -5.81
C ASP A 231 16.87 13.73 -4.27
N MET A 232 17.20 12.61 -3.61
CA MET A 232 17.27 12.48 -2.15
C MET A 232 18.63 12.88 -1.54
N GLY A 233 19.54 13.39 -2.37
CA GLY A 233 20.85 13.89 -1.97
C GLY A 233 21.90 12.80 -1.73
N LEU A 234 21.78 11.63 -2.36
CA LEU A 234 22.83 10.61 -2.39
C LEU A 234 23.59 10.70 -3.73
N GLU A 235 24.90 10.93 -3.67
CA GLU A 235 25.73 11.06 -4.87
C GLU A 235 25.78 9.74 -5.66
N ALA A 236 25.97 9.84 -6.98
CA ALA A 236 25.94 8.70 -7.90
C ALA A 236 26.94 7.60 -7.53
N GLU A 237 28.14 7.97 -7.05
CA GLU A 237 29.16 7.02 -6.59
C GLU A 237 28.66 6.15 -5.44
N PHE A 238 27.96 6.74 -4.47
CA PHE A 238 27.37 6.00 -3.36
C PHE A 238 26.09 5.26 -3.75
N ALA A 239 25.36 5.75 -4.75
CA ALA A 239 24.12 5.15 -5.23
C ALA A 239 24.35 3.84 -5.99
N THR A 240 25.33 3.80 -6.89
CA THR A 240 25.47 2.72 -7.89
C THR A 240 26.72 1.87 -7.70
N HIS A 241 27.77 2.36 -7.02
CA HIS A 241 29.04 1.64 -6.91
C HIS A 241 29.39 1.22 -5.49
N SER A 242 28.91 1.96 -4.48
CA SER A 242 29.15 1.63 -3.07
C SER A 242 28.10 0.66 -2.52
N ARG A 243 28.54 -0.31 -1.74
CA ARG A 243 27.64 -1.19 -0.98
C ARG A 243 27.01 -0.45 0.20
N ILE A 244 25.78 -0.82 0.53
CA ILE A 244 25.02 -0.23 1.65
C ILE A 244 25.77 -0.36 2.98
N ARG A 245 26.55 -1.43 3.18
CA ARG A 245 27.41 -1.62 4.36
C ARG A 245 28.35 -0.44 4.62
N GLY A 246 28.90 0.15 3.57
CA GLY A 246 29.86 1.26 3.64
C GLY A 246 29.22 2.63 3.82
N LEU A 247 27.90 2.72 3.79
CA LEU A 247 27.18 3.99 3.94
C LEU A 247 27.10 4.42 5.40
N SER A 248 27.25 5.72 5.64
CA SER A 248 26.93 6.35 6.93
C SER A 248 25.44 6.20 7.27
N GLY A 249 25.08 6.36 8.54
CA GLY A 249 23.68 6.32 8.99
C GLY A 249 22.79 7.33 8.24
N GLY A 250 23.29 8.55 8.00
CA GLY A 250 22.57 9.57 7.24
C GLY A 250 22.37 9.19 5.76
N GLN A 251 23.34 8.54 5.13
CA GLN A 251 23.18 8.01 3.77
C GLN A 251 22.17 6.86 3.74
N LYS A 252 22.20 5.95 4.71
CA LYS A 252 21.20 4.87 4.84
C LYS A 252 19.77 5.43 4.97
N VAL A 253 19.58 6.51 5.75
CA VAL A 253 18.29 7.22 5.84
C VAL A 253 17.83 7.70 4.45
N LYS A 254 18.73 8.28 3.65
CA LYS A 254 18.41 8.73 2.29
C LYS A 254 17.99 7.57 1.38
N VAL A 255 18.65 6.41 1.49
CA VAL A 255 18.29 5.21 0.73
C VAL A 255 16.89 4.72 1.10
N VAL A 256 16.56 4.66 2.40
CA VAL A 256 15.22 4.26 2.87
C VAL A 256 14.14 5.22 2.34
N ILE A 257 14.38 6.53 2.46
CA ILE A 257 13.43 7.54 1.97
C ILE A 257 13.32 7.45 0.44
N ALA A 258 14.43 7.30 -0.29
CA ALA A 258 14.42 7.13 -1.75
C ALA A 258 13.59 5.92 -2.18
N GLY A 259 13.77 4.79 -1.51
CA GLY A 259 12.97 3.58 -1.71
C GLY A 259 11.49 3.84 -1.46
N ALA A 260 11.13 4.38 -0.29
CA ALA A 260 9.74 4.69 0.05
C ALA A 260 9.09 5.69 -0.94
N MET A 261 9.86 6.63 -1.48
CA MET A 261 9.41 7.64 -2.44
C MET A 261 9.35 7.12 -3.88
N TRP A 262 9.92 5.95 -4.20
CA TRP A 262 10.00 5.44 -5.57
C TRP A 262 8.63 5.38 -6.26
N ASN A 263 7.61 5.01 -5.50
CA ASN A 263 6.23 4.87 -5.97
C ASN A 263 5.45 6.18 -6.03
N ASN A 264 6.08 7.35 -5.93
CA ASN A 264 5.43 8.66 -5.96
C ASN A 264 4.19 8.71 -5.03
N PRO A 265 4.38 8.48 -3.73
CA PRO A 265 3.27 8.37 -2.78
C PRO A 265 2.54 9.70 -2.60
N HIS A 266 1.25 9.62 -2.28
CA HIS A 266 0.41 10.79 -2.02
C HIS A 266 0.47 11.22 -0.54
N ILE A 267 0.77 10.25 0.33
CA ILE A 267 0.98 10.43 1.77
C ILE A 267 2.33 9.78 2.11
N LEU A 268 3.15 10.50 2.86
CA LEU A 268 4.39 10.05 3.49
C LEU A 268 4.21 10.10 5.00
#